data_AF-A0A4R8Q9W1-F1
#
_entry.id   AF-A0A4R8Q9W1-F1
#
_cell.length_a   1.000
_cell.length_b   1.000
_cell.length_c   1.000
_cell.angle_alpha   90.00
_cell.angle_beta   90.00
_cell.angle_gamma   90.00
#
_symmetry.space_group_name_H-M   'P 1'
#
loop_
_entity.id
_entity.type
_entity.pdbx_description
1 polymer ?
#
loop_
_entity_poly.entity_id
_entity_poly.type
_entity_poly.pdbx_seq_one_letter_code
_entity_poly.pdbx_strand_id
1 'polypeptide(L)'
;MASPRTDPLNLPDFDDLPPVEGMPQGCAWGLFDKDGNKDVYGTLNLLTPEVVQAASSEVKDGVSVSLNWTLDGMNKLGIPGRKPTGHKILSFRERMSVDASAWDDELEFNTQSSSQWDSLVHWQHQPSGLAYNNVKPCHEDMSATTTGANKLPTLDHWHSRGGVVGRGVLIDWKAYADDKGIENHPFDGNSVTVEDIEAVAAHQGVEFKPGDVFLIRFGATEVIDNLQPEDMAKLANMKLSGVEGSVKTAKWFWNKHFSAVVADASAFEVFPPVKPDGSVGSMADLAAVVRGVKEARFEGNLEWGRDHAKFLGTTTRTVFFKWFMLQPEHIDTLIDTPSLCANLKRFEYMWIDDDKHARAITNADIERLAQACPNLDTFLLGGVDDAKVDGEALIALFRHCPNLKTVRLLTRVDTQPFEILSTRPAWVPKLKTLSITSTGGRNCTEEKARLKTVREATRARDKMTVWFIKTMVTKDELEIKPDAMFERGMNKQWSWGKAAKANDLHVAHDDYGRW
;
A
#
# COMPACT_ATOMS: atom_id res chain seq x y z
N MET A 1 -15.10 31.01 -19.32
CA MET A 1 -14.14 30.29 -18.46
C MET A 1 -14.90 29.92 -17.19
N ALA A 2 -15.18 28.64 -16.97
CA ALA A 2 -15.84 28.18 -15.76
C ALA A 2 -14.85 28.26 -14.59
N SER A 3 -15.27 28.81 -13.44
CA SER A 3 -14.47 28.81 -12.21
C SER A 3 -14.08 27.38 -11.83
N PRO A 4 -12.88 27.15 -11.27
CA PRO A 4 -12.51 25.86 -10.71
C PRO A 4 -13.51 25.55 -9.59
N ARG A 5 -14.36 24.54 -9.78
CA ARG A 5 -15.31 24.11 -8.76
C ARG A 5 -14.51 23.40 -7.67
N THR A 6 -14.37 24.06 -6.54
CA THR A 6 -13.75 23.56 -5.31
C THR A 6 -14.53 22.36 -4.80
N ASP A 7 -13.83 21.27 -4.46
CA ASP A 7 -14.39 20.17 -3.69
C ASP A 7 -15.06 20.75 -2.41
N PRO A 8 -16.40 20.61 -2.25
CA PRO A 8 -17.11 21.20 -1.12
C PRO A 8 -16.75 20.57 0.23
N LEU A 9 -16.15 19.37 0.23
CA LEU A 9 -15.75 18.66 1.45
C LEU A 9 -14.26 18.82 1.78
N ASN A 10 -13.47 19.41 0.88
CA ASN A 10 -12.04 19.65 1.03
C ASN A 10 -11.29 18.39 1.53
N LEU A 11 -11.54 17.27 0.84
CA LEU A 11 -10.96 15.97 1.17
C LEU A 11 -9.47 15.94 0.78
N PRO A 12 -8.62 15.26 1.56
CA PRO A 12 -7.24 15.02 1.17
C PRO A 12 -7.16 14.08 -0.03
N ASP A 13 -6.12 14.25 -0.85
CA ASP A 13 -5.74 13.25 -1.84
C ASP A 13 -5.38 11.92 -1.16
N PHE A 14 -5.43 10.82 -1.91
CA PHE A 14 -5.23 9.47 -1.39
C PHE A 14 -3.93 9.29 -0.60
N ASP A 15 -2.83 9.88 -1.07
CA ASP A 15 -1.51 9.78 -0.42
C ASP A 15 -1.45 10.60 0.88
N ASP A 16 -2.30 11.63 0.99
CA ASP A 16 -2.40 12.54 2.15
C ASP A 16 -3.48 12.11 3.14
N LEU A 17 -4.16 10.98 2.88
CA LEU A 17 -5.15 10.42 3.81
C LEU A 17 -4.51 10.15 5.18
N PRO A 18 -5.14 10.59 6.28
CA PRO A 18 -4.65 10.32 7.62
C PRO A 18 -4.49 8.81 7.86
N PRO A 19 -3.42 8.37 8.55
CA PRO A 19 -3.21 6.96 8.82
C PRO A 19 -4.31 6.43 9.77
N VAL A 20 -4.86 5.28 9.41
CA VAL A 20 -5.80 4.53 10.26
C VAL A 20 -5.04 3.37 10.90
N GLU A 21 -5.06 3.28 12.23
CA GLU A 21 -4.31 2.26 12.97
C GLU A 21 -4.68 0.84 12.49
N GLY A 22 -3.66 0.07 12.10
CA GLY A 22 -3.84 -1.31 11.65
C GLY A 22 -4.37 -1.48 10.22
N MET A 23 -4.55 -0.39 9.47
CA MET A 23 -4.99 -0.39 8.07
C MET A 23 -3.87 0.06 7.12
N PRO A 24 -3.89 -0.35 5.84
CA PRO A 24 -2.99 0.18 4.83
C PRO A 24 -3.22 1.68 4.58
N GLN A 25 -2.20 2.35 4.02
CA GLN A 25 -2.35 3.72 3.50
C GLN A 25 -3.48 3.74 2.45
N GLY A 26 -4.26 4.82 2.45
CA GLY A 26 -5.45 4.94 1.59
C GLY A 26 -6.77 4.53 2.23
N CYS A 27 -6.75 4.10 3.51
CA CYS A 27 -7.97 3.83 4.27
C CYS A 27 -8.64 5.14 4.71
N ALA A 28 -9.81 5.47 4.14
CA ALA A 28 -10.54 6.71 4.43
C ALA A 28 -11.46 6.64 5.67
N TRP A 29 -11.24 5.69 6.59
CA TRP A 29 -12.10 5.52 7.77
C TRP A 29 -11.93 6.68 8.74
N GLY A 30 -13.05 7.09 9.34
CA GLY A 30 -13.11 8.22 10.27
C GLY A 30 -13.18 9.59 9.61
N LEU A 31 -12.91 9.70 8.30
CA LEU A 31 -12.90 10.99 7.60
C LEU A 31 -14.29 11.66 7.56
N PHE A 32 -15.34 10.85 7.46
CA PHE A 32 -16.73 11.32 7.41
C PHE A 32 -17.44 11.28 8.77
N ASP A 33 -16.75 10.88 9.84
CA ASP A 33 -17.32 10.88 11.20
C ASP A 33 -17.74 12.30 11.59
N LYS A 34 -18.91 12.45 12.24
CA LYS A 34 -19.45 13.75 12.65
C LYS A 34 -19.90 13.72 14.10
N ASP A 35 -19.51 14.75 14.85
CA ASP A 35 -19.93 14.97 16.25
C ASP A 35 -19.72 13.74 17.15
N GLY A 36 -18.63 13.00 16.92
CA GLY A 36 -18.29 11.78 17.67
C GLY A 36 -19.06 10.52 17.25
N ASN A 37 -19.95 10.61 16.25
CA ASN A 37 -20.64 9.46 15.68
C ASN A 37 -19.87 8.91 14.47
N LYS A 38 -19.81 7.57 14.40
CA LYS A 38 -19.24 6.87 13.26
C LYS A 38 -20.15 7.02 12.05
N ASP A 39 -19.55 7.39 10.92
CA ASP A 39 -20.24 7.42 9.65
C ASP A 39 -20.61 5.99 9.19
N VAL A 40 -21.72 5.89 8.44
CA VAL A 40 -22.24 4.62 7.88
C VAL A 40 -22.44 4.66 6.36
N TYR A 41 -22.00 5.74 5.70
CA TYR A 41 -22.29 6.01 4.29
C TYR A 41 -21.04 5.98 3.38
N GLY A 42 -19.86 6.21 3.94
CA GLY A 42 -18.61 6.32 3.20
C GLY A 42 -18.67 7.44 2.15
N THR A 43 -18.23 7.13 0.94
CA THR A 43 -18.19 8.06 -0.21
C THR A 43 -19.56 8.53 -0.68
N LEU A 44 -20.68 7.91 -0.24
CA LEU A 44 -22.01 8.46 -0.51
C LEU A 44 -22.24 9.82 0.16
N ASN A 45 -21.41 10.21 1.13
CA ASN A 45 -21.40 11.58 1.67
C ASN A 45 -21.03 12.65 0.62
N LEU A 46 -20.40 12.27 -0.50
CA LEU A 46 -20.12 13.15 -1.64
C LEU A 46 -21.39 13.55 -2.41
N LEU A 47 -22.49 12.82 -2.25
CA LEU A 47 -23.80 13.17 -2.81
C LEU A 47 -24.49 14.21 -1.93
N THR A 48 -23.94 15.42 -1.87
CA THR A 48 -24.50 16.56 -1.15
C THR A 48 -25.78 17.08 -1.84
N PRO A 49 -26.65 17.83 -1.15
CA PRO A 49 -27.82 18.44 -1.77
C PRO A 49 -27.49 19.24 -3.04
N GLU A 50 -26.36 19.95 -3.06
CA GLU A 50 -25.90 20.74 -4.20
C GLU A 50 -25.47 19.86 -5.38
N VAL A 51 -24.77 18.75 -5.11
CA VAL A 51 -24.38 17.75 -6.13
C VAL A 51 -25.62 17.10 -6.72
N VAL A 52 -26.56 16.68 -5.88
CA VAL A 52 -27.84 16.07 -6.31
C VAL A 52 -28.66 17.07 -7.14
N GLN A 53 -28.76 18.32 -6.69
CA GLN A 53 -29.44 19.37 -7.45
C GLN A 53 -28.77 19.62 -8.80
N ALA A 54 -27.44 19.69 -8.85
CA ALA A 54 -26.71 19.89 -10.10
C ALA A 54 -26.93 18.74 -11.10
N ALA A 55 -27.07 17.50 -10.63
CA ALA A 55 -27.36 16.34 -11.47
C ALA A 55 -28.68 16.47 -12.25
N SER A 56 -29.68 17.17 -11.69
CA SER A 56 -30.95 17.42 -12.38
C SER A 56 -30.78 18.17 -13.70
N SER A 57 -29.69 18.94 -13.85
CA SER A 57 -29.39 19.65 -15.08
C SER A 57 -29.03 18.74 -16.26
N GLU A 58 -28.66 17.48 -16.00
CA GLU A 58 -28.36 16.47 -17.03
C GLU A 58 -29.65 15.90 -17.67
N VAL A 59 -30.82 16.10 -17.06
CA VAL A 59 -32.12 15.68 -17.63
C VAL A 59 -32.53 16.64 -18.75
N LYS A 60 -32.24 16.26 -20.00
CA LYS A 60 -32.59 17.06 -21.21
C LYS A 60 -33.69 16.43 -22.04
N ASP A 61 -33.57 15.13 -22.33
CA ASP A 61 -34.44 14.45 -23.29
C ASP A 61 -35.66 13.78 -22.65
N GLY A 62 -35.71 13.71 -21.31
CA GLY A 62 -36.81 13.06 -20.58
C GLY A 62 -36.87 11.53 -20.78
N VAL A 63 -35.78 10.91 -21.24
CA VAL A 63 -35.68 9.47 -21.45
C VAL A 63 -35.24 8.78 -20.16
N SER A 64 -36.00 7.76 -19.75
CA SER A 64 -35.66 6.89 -18.63
C SER A 64 -35.14 5.55 -19.15
N VAL A 65 -34.00 5.11 -18.63
CA VAL A 65 -33.39 3.81 -18.96
C VAL A 65 -33.27 2.99 -17.67
N SER A 66 -33.86 1.80 -17.65
CA SER A 66 -33.67 0.86 -16.54
C SER A 66 -32.30 0.21 -16.64
N LEU A 67 -31.54 0.26 -15.55
CA LEU A 67 -30.26 -0.45 -15.42
C LEU A 67 -30.39 -1.79 -14.70
N ASN A 68 -31.60 -2.13 -14.23
CA ASN A 68 -31.86 -3.42 -13.61
C ASN A 68 -31.90 -4.53 -14.67
N TRP A 69 -31.18 -5.60 -14.38
CA TRP A 69 -31.29 -6.89 -15.04
C TRP A 69 -32.43 -7.71 -14.41
N THR A 70 -32.79 -8.86 -15.00
CA THR A 70 -33.85 -9.71 -14.44
C THR A 70 -33.38 -10.33 -13.12
N LEU A 71 -34.27 -10.44 -12.12
CA LEU A 71 -33.92 -10.97 -10.79
C LEU A 71 -33.39 -12.40 -10.82
N ASP A 72 -33.72 -13.16 -11.87
CA ASP A 72 -33.31 -14.54 -12.10
C ASP A 72 -32.17 -14.68 -13.12
N GLY A 73 -31.60 -13.58 -13.63
CA GLY A 73 -30.59 -13.60 -14.69
C GLY A 73 -29.38 -14.48 -14.35
N MET A 74 -28.91 -14.45 -13.09
CA MET A 74 -27.79 -15.29 -12.65
C MET A 74 -28.16 -16.77 -12.43
N ASN A 75 -29.44 -17.16 -12.44
CA ASN A 75 -29.83 -18.57 -12.31
C ASN A 75 -29.16 -19.44 -13.39
N LYS A 76 -28.89 -18.85 -14.56
CA LYS A 76 -28.19 -19.50 -15.69
C LYS A 76 -26.76 -19.95 -15.35
N LEU A 77 -26.11 -19.27 -14.41
CA LEU A 77 -24.69 -19.50 -14.07
C LEU A 77 -24.48 -20.52 -12.95
N GLY A 78 -25.51 -20.83 -12.17
CA GLY A 78 -25.42 -21.81 -11.07
C GLY A 78 -24.33 -21.48 -10.04
N ILE A 79 -24.25 -20.22 -9.60
CA ILE A 79 -23.18 -19.74 -8.71
C ILE A 79 -23.14 -20.54 -7.40
N PRO A 80 -22.03 -21.24 -7.09
CA PRO A 80 -21.92 -22.05 -5.87
C PRO A 80 -22.18 -21.22 -4.60
N GLY A 81 -23.01 -21.75 -3.71
CA GLY A 81 -23.34 -21.11 -2.44
C GLY A 81 -24.41 -20.02 -2.51
N ARG A 82 -24.92 -19.67 -3.70
CA ARG A 82 -26.06 -18.75 -3.86
C ARG A 82 -27.32 -19.52 -4.23
N LYS A 83 -28.42 -19.26 -3.51
CA LYS A 83 -29.72 -19.86 -3.81
C LYS A 83 -30.29 -19.23 -5.09
N PRO A 84 -30.77 -20.03 -6.07
CA PRO A 84 -31.45 -19.50 -7.24
C PRO A 84 -32.69 -18.69 -6.88
N THR A 85 -32.94 -17.61 -7.62
CA THR A 85 -34.13 -16.78 -7.49
C THR A 85 -35.38 -17.60 -7.82
N GLY A 86 -36.35 -17.60 -6.91
CA GLY A 86 -37.68 -18.19 -7.08
C GLY A 86 -38.77 -17.13 -7.05
N HIS A 87 -39.80 -17.33 -7.88
CA HIS A 87 -41.00 -16.51 -7.94
C HIS A 87 -42.23 -17.39 -7.84
N LYS A 88 -43.10 -17.10 -6.88
CA LYS A 88 -44.33 -17.86 -6.63
C LYS A 88 -45.52 -16.92 -6.66
N ILE A 89 -46.38 -17.10 -7.65
CA ILE A 89 -47.61 -16.31 -7.82
C ILE A 89 -48.73 -16.93 -6.97
N LEU A 90 -49.52 -16.09 -6.32
CA LEU A 90 -50.55 -16.44 -5.36
C LEU A 90 -51.89 -15.83 -5.75
N SER A 91 -52.95 -16.64 -5.79
CA SER A 91 -54.31 -16.17 -6.01
C SER A 91 -55.03 -15.92 -4.68
N PHE A 92 -55.71 -14.77 -4.54
CA PHE A 92 -56.54 -14.48 -3.36
C PHE A 92 -57.71 -15.45 -3.24
N ARG A 93 -58.31 -15.80 -4.38
CA ARG A 93 -59.43 -16.75 -4.43
C ARG A 93 -59.03 -18.11 -3.88
N GLU A 94 -57.81 -18.56 -4.17
CA GLU A 94 -57.30 -19.84 -3.70
C GLU A 94 -56.78 -19.78 -2.26
N ARG A 95 -55.98 -18.76 -1.92
CA ARG A 95 -55.27 -18.68 -0.64
C ARG A 95 -56.16 -18.21 0.52
N MET A 96 -57.08 -17.28 0.26
CA MET A 96 -57.92 -16.67 1.29
C MET A 96 -59.39 -17.12 1.21
N SER A 97 -59.76 -17.94 0.23
CA SER A 97 -61.14 -18.41 0.03
C SER A 97 -62.16 -17.27 -0.06
N VAL A 98 -61.73 -16.11 -0.59
CA VAL A 98 -62.58 -14.95 -0.85
C VAL A 98 -62.93 -14.90 -2.33
N ASP A 99 -64.15 -14.52 -2.68
CA ASP A 99 -64.54 -14.35 -4.09
C ASP A 99 -64.07 -12.99 -4.63
N ALA A 100 -62.75 -12.83 -4.72
CA ALA A 100 -62.09 -11.63 -5.23
C ALA A 100 -60.99 -12.00 -6.25
N SER A 101 -60.94 -11.28 -7.37
CA SER A 101 -59.91 -11.41 -8.39
C SER A 101 -58.71 -10.53 -8.05
N ALA A 102 -57.76 -11.09 -7.30
CA ALA A 102 -56.51 -10.42 -6.92
C ALA A 102 -55.37 -11.44 -6.85
N TRP A 103 -54.15 -10.95 -7.10
CA TRP A 103 -52.92 -11.74 -7.13
C TRP A 103 -51.84 -11.07 -6.29
N ASP A 104 -51.12 -11.87 -5.51
CA ASP A 104 -49.88 -11.52 -4.83
C ASP A 104 -48.76 -12.42 -5.35
N ASP A 105 -47.53 -12.16 -4.94
CA ASP A 105 -46.41 -13.06 -5.14
C ASP A 105 -45.46 -13.13 -3.94
N GLU A 106 -44.68 -14.21 -3.90
CA GLU A 106 -43.59 -14.45 -2.98
C GLU A 106 -42.29 -14.55 -3.80
N LEU A 107 -41.27 -13.79 -3.39
CA LEU A 107 -39.92 -13.84 -3.95
C LEU A 107 -38.97 -14.43 -2.93
N GLU A 108 -38.09 -15.32 -3.38
CA GLU A 108 -36.98 -15.82 -2.57
C GLU A 108 -35.71 -15.80 -3.41
N PHE A 109 -34.70 -15.05 -2.97
CA PHE A 109 -33.47 -14.85 -3.73
C PHE A 109 -32.31 -14.51 -2.82
N ASN A 110 -31.09 -14.78 -3.31
CA ASN A 110 -29.88 -14.23 -2.72
C ASN A 110 -29.70 -12.78 -3.20
N THR A 111 -29.43 -11.85 -2.27
CA THR A 111 -29.34 -10.42 -2.59
C THR A 111 -28.12 -10.04 -3.45
N GLN A 112 -27.24 -11.00 -3.73
CA GLN A 112 -26.10 -10.88 -4.64
C GLN A 112 -26.30 -11.68 -5.95
N SER A 113 -27.54 -11.89 -6.41
CA SER A 113 -27.86 -12.75 -7.57
C SER A 113 -28.46 -12.02 -8.77
N SER A 114 -28.45 -10.70 -8.80
CA SER A 114 -28.86 -9.86 -9.94
C SER A 114 -28.27 -8.46 -9.78
N SER A 115 -28.76 -7.46 -10.51
CA SER A 115 -28.40 -6.05 -10.27
C SER A 115 -28.54 -5.70 -8.79
N GLN A 116 -27.43 -5.25 -8.20
CA GLN A 116 -27.28 -5.14 -6.75
C GLN A 116 -26.44 -3.92 -6.36
N TRP A 117 -26.53 -3.57 -5.08
CA TRP A 117 -25.52 -2.75 -4.39
C TRP A 117 -24.88 -3.60 -3.30
N ASP A 118 -23.57 -3.51 -3.18
CA ASP A 118 -22.84 -4.13 -2.07
C ASP A 118 -22.67 -3.12 -0.94
N SER A 119 -23.18 -3.44 0.24
CA SER A 119 -22.97 -2.59 1.42
C SER A 119 -21.51 -2.56 1.85
N LEU A 120 -21.15 -1.58 2.69
CA LEU A 120 -19.79 -1.43 3.22
C LEU A 120 -19.38 -2.52 4.23
N VAL A 121 -20.27 -3.48 4.49
CA VAL A 121 -19.99 -4.71 5.25
C VAL A 121 -19.93 -5.97 4.38
N HIS A 122 -20.27 -5.88 3.08
CA HIS A 122 -20.32 -7.05 2.18
C HIS A 122 -18.96 -7.71 2.03
N TRP A 123 -17.91 -6.90 1.84
CA TRP A 123 -16.54 -7.35 1.69
C TRP A 123 -15.63 -6.66 2.71
N GLN A 124 -14.97 -7.46 3.55
CA GLN A 124 -14.09 -6.97 4.61
C GLN A 124 -12.64 -6.87 4.13
N HIS A 125 -11.86 -6.04 4.81
CA HIS A 125 -10.39 -6.07 4.68
C HIS A 125 -9.88 -7.41 5.23
N GLN A 126 -9.58 -8.33 4.31
CA GLN A 126 -9.32 -9.74 4.59
C GLN A 126 -8.28 -10.00 5.71
N PRO A 127 -7.13 -9.29 5.77
CA PRO A 127 -6.15 -9.50 6.85
C PRO A 127 -6.69 -9.18 8.25
N SER A 128 -7.63 -8.24 8.37
CA SER A 128 -8.17 -7.77 9.65
C SER A 128 -9.55 -8.35 10.00
N GLY A 129 -10.33 -8.74 8.99
CA GLY A 129 -11.75 -9.05 9.12
C GLY A 129 -12.62 -7.85 9.51
N LEU A 130 -12.11 -6.62 9.33
CA LEU A 130 -12.84 -5.38 9.60
C LEU A 130 -13.47 -4.84 8.32
N ALA A 131 -14.67 -4.29 8.45
CA ALA A 131 -15.38 -3.53 7.44
C ALA A 131 -15.36 -2.03 7.80
N TYR A 132 -16.01 -1.20 6.97
CA TYR A 132 -15.95 0.26 7.06
C TYR A 132 -16.08 0.81 8.49
N ASN A 133 -15.21 1.75 8.85
CA ASN A 133 -15.17 2.38 10.18
C ASN A 133 -14.93 1.41 11.35
N ASN A 134 -14.03 0.42 11.17
CA ASN A 134 -13.60 -0.54 12.20
C ASN A 134 -14.71 -1.46 12.72
N VAL A 135 -15.78 -1.66 11.95
CA VAL A 135 -16.84 -2.60 12.33
C VAL A 135 -16.40 -4.03 12.05
N LYS A 136 -16.80 -4.95 12.91
CA LYS A 136 -16.59 -6.39 12.73
C LYS A 136 -17.94 -7.10 12.70
N PRO A 137 -18.59 -7.17 11.53
CA PRO A 137 -19.89 -7.82 11.37
C PRO A 137 -19.88 -9.25 11.94
N CYS A 138 -20.85 -9.57 12.78
CA CYS A 138 -21.19 -10.93 13.19
C CYS A 138 -22.66 -11.22 12.86
N HIS A 139 -23.07 -12.47 13.03
CA HIS A 139 -24.43 -12.90 12.69
C HIS A 139 -25.49 -12.13 13.50
N GLU A 140 -25.23 -11.92 14.78
CA GLU A 140 -26.14 -11.19 15.67
C GLU A 140 -26.30 -9.73 15.24
N ASP A 141 -25.20 -9.03 14.94
CA ASP A 141 -25.22 -7.63 14.53
C ASP A 141 -25.88 -7.43 13.16
N MET A 142 -25.73 -8.40 12.25
CA MET A 142 -26.37 -8.40 10.91
C MET A 142 -27.87 -8.71 10.95
N SER A 143 -28.41 -9.12 12.10
CA SER A 143 -29.81 -9.52 12.27
C SER A 143 -30.70 -8.40 12.81
N ALA A 144 -30.25 -7.14 12.76
CA ALA A 144 -31.04 -5.99 13.19
C ALA A 144 -32.35 -5.91 12.40
N THR A 145 -33.48 -5.79 13.10
CA THR A 145 -34.82 -5.80 12.50
C THR A 145 -35.32 -4.43 12.06
N THR A 146 -34.59 -3.36 12.43
CA THR A 146 -34.91 -1.97 12.07
C THR A 146 -33.64 -1.17 11.86
N THR A 147 -33.69 -0.17 10.97
CA THR A 147 -32.55 0.72 10.69
C THR A 147 -32.09 1.53 11.90
N GLY A 148 -33.00 1.90 12.81
CA GLY A 148 -32.62 2.63 14.02
C GLY A 148 -31.84 1.77 15.04
N ALA A 149 -32.05 0.46 15.04
CA ALA A 149 -31.31 -0.48 15.88
C ALA A 149 -29.99 -0.94 15.23
N ASN A 150 -29.91 -0.84 13.90
CA ASN A 150 -28.75 -1.22 13.13
C ASN A 150 -27.63 -0.17 13.28
N LYS A 151 -26.43 -0.64 13.62
CA LYS A 151 -25.24 0.22 13.79
C LYS A 151 -24.18 -0.07 12.73
N LEU A 152 -24.41 -1.06 11.88
CA LEU A 152 -23.47 -1.48 10.86
C LEU A 152 -23.72 -0.68 9.57
N PRO A 153 -22.67 -0.36 8.79
CA PRO A 153 -22.77 0.42 7.56
C PRO A 153 -23.38 -0.39 6.41
N THR A 154 -24.67 -0.62 6.52
CA THR A 154 -25.53 -1.48 5.70
C THR A 154 -26.48 -0.64 4.84
N LEU A 155 -27.07 -1.25 3.80
CA LEU A 155 -27.85 -0.54 2.77
C LEU A 155 -29.11 0.15 3.30
N ASP A 156 -29.70 -0.35 4.39
CA ASP A 156 -30.94 0.21 4.94
C ASP A 156 -30.74 1.65 5.43
N HIS A 157 -29.54 2.01 5.90
CA HIS A 157 -29.19 3.39 6.21
C HIS A 157 -29.30 4.30 4.98
N TRP A 158 -29.02 3.80 3.77
CA TRP A 158 -29.07 4.61 2.55
C TRP A 158 -30.49 5.11 2.26
N HIS A 159 -31.53 4.40 2.73
CA HIS A 159 -32.91 4.84 2.56
C HIS A 159 -33.18 6.16 3.30
N SER A 160 -32.58 6.34 4.48
CA SER A 160 -32.76 7.55 5.30
C SER A 160 -32.22 8.84 4.67
N ARG A 161 -31.29 8.71 3.70
CA ARG A 161 -30.74 9.82 2.91
C ARG A 161 -31.42 9.99 1.54
N GLY A 162 -32.44 9.19 1.23
CA GLY A 162 -33.11 9.20 -0.08
C GLY A 162 -32.50 8.27 -1.13
N GLY A 163 -31.68 7.30 -0.71
CA GLY A 163 -31.03 6.32 -1.58
C GLY A 163 -29.73 6.82 -2.22
N VAL A 164 -29.38 6.25 -3.37
CA VAL A 164 -28.25 6.69 -4.21
C VAL A 164 -28.82 7.49 -5.37
N VAL A 165 -28.83 8.81 -5.23
CA VAL A 165 -29.31 9.75 -6.24
C VAL A 165 -28.19 10.74 -6.51
N GLY A 166 -27.84 10.91 -7.79
CA GLY A 166 -26.70 11.73 -8.20
C GLY A 166 -26.53 11.70 -9.71
N ARG A 167 -25.40 12.23 -10.17
CA ARG A 167 -25.05 12.19 -11.58
C ARG A 167 -24.35 10.86 -11.90
N GLY A 168 -24.89 10.10 -12.85
CA GLY A 168 -24.24 8.90 -13.39
C GLY A 168 -23.38 9.24 -14.61
N VAL A 169 -22.20 8.63 -14.72
CA VAL A 169 -21.33 8.74 -15.90
C VAL A 169 -21.00 7.33 -16.41
N LEU A 170 -21.31 7.06 -17.68
CA LEU A 170 -21.08 5.77 -18.31
C LEU A 170 -19.76 5.78 -19.09
N ILE A 171 -18.93 4.79 -18.84
CA ILE A 171 -17.74 4.41 -19.61
C ILE A 171 -18.06 3.10 -20.34
N ASP A 172 -18.30 3.18 -21.64
CA ASP A 172 -18.67 2.03 -22.47
C ASP A 172 -17.43 1.34 -23.04
N TRP A 173 -16.74 0.60 -22.17
CA TRP A 173 -15.55 -0.17 -22.54
C TRP A 173 -15.84 -1.15 -23.68
N LYS A 174 -17.00 -1.83 -23.65
CA LYS A 174 -17.39 -2.78 -24.69
C LYS A 174 -17.46 -2.11 -26.07
N ALA A 175 -18.19 -0.99 -26.18
CA ALA A 175 -18.30 -0.30 -27.47
C ALA A 175 -16.96 0.27 -27.95
N TYR A 176 -16.14 0.78 -27.03
CA TYR A 176 -14.80 1.26 -27.35
C TYR A 176 -13.89 0.13 -27.84
N ALA A 177 -13.90 -1.02 -27.16
CA ALA A 177 -13.13 -2.19 -27.55
C ALA A 177 -13.52 -2.67 -28.96
N ASP A 178 -14.82 -2.73 -29.27
CA ASP A 178 -15.31 -3.09 -30.60
C ASP A 178 -14.81 -2.12 -31.69
N ASP A 179 -14.89 -0.81 -31.45
CA ASP A 179 -14.42 0.22 -32.40
C ASP A 179 -12.91 0.15 -32.64
N LYS A 180 -12.13 -0.16 -31.60
CA LYS A 180 -10.66 -0.28 -31.69
C LYS A 180 -10.17 -1.67 -32.09
N GLY A 181 -11.07 -2.65 -32.24
CA GLY A 181 -10.70 -4.04 -32.51
C GLY A 181 -9.92 -4.69 -31.37
N ILE A 182 -10.17 -4.27 -30.13
CA ILE A 182 -9.58 -4.85 -28.92
C ILE A 182 -10.39 -6.09 -28.54
N GLU A 183 -9.73 -7.24 -28.48
CA GLU A 183 -10.37 -8.46 -27.99
C GLU A 183 -10.71 -8.32 -26.49
N ASN A 184 -11.98 -8.46 -26.16
CA ASN A 184 -12.48 -8.41 -24.79
C ASN A 184 -13.63 -9.39 -24.63
N HIS A 185 -13.57 -10.20 -23.56
CA HIS A 185 -14.66 -11.09 -23.18
C HIS A 185 -14.89 -11.00 -21.67
N PRO A 186 -16.14 -10.94 -21.17
CA PRO A 186 -16.44 -10.88 -19.74
C PRO A 186 -15.80 -11.97 -18.87
N PHE A 187 -15.48 -13.13 -19.47
CA PHE A 187 -14.96 -14.32 -18.77
C PHE A 187 -13.49 -14.66 -19.08
N ASP A 188 -12.74 -13.73 -19.67
CA ASP A 188 -11.32 -13.96 -19.99
C ASP A 188 -10.35 -13.40 -18.93
N GLY A 189 -10.83 -12.55 -18.02
CA GLY A 189 -9.99 -11.89 -17.02
C GLY A 189 -9.19 -10.72 -17.59
N ASN A 190 -9.73 -10.05 -18.61
CA ASN A 190 -9.17 -8.81 -19.15
C ASN A 190 -9.20 -7.72 -18.08
N SER A 191 -8.07 -7.04 -17.91
CA SER A 191 -7.91 -5.93 -16.97
C SER A 191 -8.08 -4.61 -17.70
N VAL A 192 -9.03 -3.78 -17.24
CA VAL A 192 -9.22 -2.42 -17.72
C VAL A 192 -8.52 -1.46 -16.76
N THR A 193 -7.47 -0.80 -17.26
CA THR A 193 -6.62 0.10 -16.48
C THR A 193 -7.25 1.49 -16.34
N VAL A 194 -6.68 2.31 -15.47
CA VAL A 194 -7.02 3.74 -15.38
C VAL A 194 -6.81 4.45 -16.72
N GLU A 195 -5.74 4.12 -17.43
CA GLU A 195 -5.44 4.68 -18.76
C GLU A 195 -6.52 4.32 -19.77
N ASP A 196 -7.00 3.08 -19.76
CA ASP A 196 -8.10 2.65 -20.62
C ASP A 196 -9.38 3.43 -20.31
N ILE A 197 -9.72 3.59 -19.03
CA ILE A 197 -10.90 4.36 -18.60
C ILE A 197 -10.81 5.82 -19.07
N GLU A 198 -9.67 6.48 -18.88
CA GLU A 198 -9.46 7.87 -19.33
C GLU A 198 -9.48 7.96 -20.87
N ALA A 199 -8.97 6.96 -21.59
CA ALA A 199 -9.03 6.91 -23.05
C ALA A 199 -10.48 6.79 -23.56
N VAL A 200 -11.30 5.93 -22.93
CA VAL A 200 -12.73 5.81 -23.24
C VAL A 200 -13.47 7.09 -22.91
N ALA A 201 -13.21 7.71 -21.75
CA ALA A 201 -13.80 8.98 -21.36
C ALA A 201 -13.49 10.09 -22.37
N ALA A 202 -12.22 10.18 -22.81
CA ALA A 202 -11.80 11.11 -23.85
C ALA A 202 -12.48 10.82 -25.20
N HIS A 203 -12.59 9.54 -25.59
CA HIS A 203 -13.28 9.13 -26.81
C HIS A 203 -14.77 9.49 -26.81
N GLN A 204 -15.44 9.38 -25.66
CA GLN A 204 -16.84 9.74 -25.48
C GLN A 204 -17.07 11.23 -25.21
N GLY A 205 -16.03 12.01 -24.95
CA GLY A 205 -16.15 13.40 -24.50
C GLY A 205 -16.78 13.54 -23.10
N VAL A 206 -16.54 12.56 -22.22
CA VAL A 206 -17.07 12.54 -20.85
C VAL A 206 -16.09 13.24 -19.89
N GLU A 207 -16.61 14.15 -19.09
CA GLU A 207 -15.87 14.77 -17.98
C GLU A 207 -16.40 14.28 -16.62
N PHE A 208 -15.50 13.73 -15.81
CA PHE A 208 -15.77 13.34 -14.43
C PHE A 208 -15.88 14.55 -13.51
N LYS A 209 -16.84 14.52 -12.58
CA LYS A 209 -17.03 15.54 -11.54
C LYS A 209 -17.14 14.89 -10.16
N PRO A 210 -16.75 15.61 -9.09
CA PRO A 210 -16.95 15.13 -7.73
C PRO A 210 -18.41 14.75 -7.45
N GLY A 211 -18.58 13.61 -6.79
CA GLY A 211 -19.87 13.02 -6.46
C GLY A 211 -20.50 12.14 -7.54
N ASP A 212 -19.88 12.02 -8.72
CA ASP A 212 -20.37 11.13 -9.77
C ASP A 212 -20.51 9.68 -9.28
N VAL A 213 -21.56 9.00 -9.77
CA VAL A 213 -21.65 7.54 -9.76
C VAL A 213 -20.99 7.06 -11.04
N PHE A 214 -19.91 6.30 -10.92
CA PHE A 214 -19.16 5.77 -12.06
C PHE A 214 -19.81 4.46 -12.54
N LEU A 215 -20.10 4.36 -13.83
CA LEU A 215 -20.62 3.16 -14.46
C LEU A 215 -19.65 2.72 -15.56
N ILE A 216 -19.31 1.44 -15.60
CA ILE A 216 -18.54 0.84 -16.70
C ILE A 216 -19.28 -0.35 -17.31
N ARG A 217 -19.34 -0.41 -18.63
CA ARG A 217 -20.00 -1.49 -19.39
C ARG A 217 -18.97 -2.39 -20.07
N PHE A 218 -18.94 -3.66 -19.68
CA PHE A 218 -18.14 -4.74 -20.24
C PHE A 218 -18.93 -5.62 -21.24
N GLY A 219 -20.26 -5.52 -21.27
CA GLY A 219 -21.15 -6.34 -22.10
C GLY A 219 -21.45 -7.71 -21.50
N ALA A 220 -21.32 -7.88 -20.17
CA ALA A 220 -21.38 -9.19 -19.54
C ALA A 220 -22.79 -9.78 -19.49
N THR A 221 -23.81 -8.97 -19.22
CA THR A 221 -25.21 -9.42 -19.21
C THR A 221 -25.65 -9.91 -20.59
N GLU A 222 -25.16 -9.31 -21.68
CA GLU A 222 -25.48 -9.73 -23.06
C GLU A 222 -24.94 -11.13 -23.37
N VAL A 223 -23.73 -11.43 -22.89
CA VAL A 223 -23.12 -12.77 -22.99
C VAL A 223 -23.89 -13.76 -22.12
N ILE A 224 -24.19 -13.41 -20.86
CA ILE A 224 -24.92 -14.30 -19.95
C ILE A 224 -26.33 -14.59 -20.47
N ASP A 225 -26.97 -13.61 -21.10
CA ASP A 225 -28.32 -13.80 -21.65
C ASP A 225 -28.34 -14.74 -22.86
N ASN A 226 -27.22 -14.85 -23.56
CA ASN A 226 -27.08 -15.62 -24.81
C ASN A 226 -25.90 -16.61 -24.76
N LEU A 227 -25.68 -17.26 -23.61
CA LEU A 227 -24.55 -18.17 -23.40
C LEU A 227 -24.39 -19.21 -24.50
N GLN A 228 -23.19 -19.27 -25.06
CA GLN A 228 -22.74 -20.30 -26.00
C GLN A 228 -21.84 -21.34 -25.31
N PRO A 229 -21.60 -22.52 -25.92
CA PRO A 229 -20.72 -23.54 -25.35
C PRO A 229 -19.31 -23.03 -25.01
N GLU A 230 -18.75 -22.14 -25.82
CA GLU A 230 -17.46 -21.48 -25.59
C GLU A 230 -17.46 -20.60 -24.34
N ASP A 231 -18.57 -19.93 -24.04
CA ASP A 231 -18.71 -19.09 -22.85
C ASP A 231 -18.71 -19.92 -21.59
N MET A 232 -19.39 -21.08 -21.63
CA MET A 232 -19.38 -22.05 -20.53
C MET A 232 -17.97 -22.60 -20.27
N ALA A 233 -17.18 -22.81 -21.32
CA ALA A 233 -15.78 -23.21 -21.19
C ALA A 233 -14.92 -22.10 -20.57
N LYS A 234 -15.17 -20.82 -20.91
CA LYS A 234 -14.49 -19.67 -20.28
C LYS A 234 -14.88 -19.53 -18.81
N LEU A 235 -16.16 -19.63 -18.49
CA LEU A 235 -16.69 -19.60 -17.11
C LEU A 235 -16.05 -20.67 -16.22
N ALA A 236 -15.78 -21.86 -16.76
CA ALA A 236 -15.10 -22.94 -16.03
C ALA A 236 -13.67 -22.57 -15.58
N ASN A 237 -13.04 -21.58 -16.22
CA ASN A 237 -11.73 -21.06 -15.79
C ASN A 237 -11.83 -20.10 -14.59
N MET A 238 -13.05 -19.76 -14.16
CA MET A 238 -13.33 -18.85 -13.04
C MET A 238 -12.59 -17.51 -13.17
N LYS A 239 -12.56 -16.96 -14.39
CA LYS A 239 -12.03 -15.63 -14.65
C LYS A 239 -13.15 -14.66 -14.95
N LEU A 240 -13.05 -13.45 -14.43
CA LEU A 240 -13.95 -12.34 -14.70
C LEU A 240 -13.11 -11.14 -15.11
N SER A 241 -13.45 -10.57 -16.27
CA SER A 241 -12.89 -9.30 -16.71
C SER A 241 -13.49 -8.16 -15.90
N GLY A 242 -12.69 -7.14 -15.63
CA GLY A 242 -13.09 -6.07 -14.71
C GLY A 242 -12.07 -4.93 -14.71
N VAL A 243 -12.28 -3.99 -13.80
CA VAL A 243 -11.33 -2.90 -13.56
C VAL A 243 -10.08 -3.44 -12.84
N GLU A 244 -8.90 -2.91 -13.17
CA GLU A 244 -7.64 -3.29 -12.54
C GLU A 244 -7.67 -3.11 -11.00
N GLY A 245 -7.50 -4.19 -10.25
CA GLY A 245 -7.40 -4.19 -8.79
C GLY A 245 -6.02 -3.75 -8.29
N SER A 246 -5.71 -2.45 -8.34
CA SER A 246 -4.43 -1.88 -7.92
C SER A 246 -4.58 -0.66 -7.00
N VAL A 247 -3.53 -0.33 -6.23
CA VAL A 247 -3.49 0.90 -5.41
C VAL A 247 -3.63 2.14 -6.30
N LYS A 248 -3.07 2.09 -7.52
CA LYS A 248 -3.20 3.15 -8.52
C LYS A 248 -4.66 3.40 -8.90
N THR A 249 -5.42 2.33 -9.15
CA THR A 249 -6.86 2.42 -9.42
C THR A 249 -7.63 2.97 -8.23
N ALA A 250 -7.39 2.46 -7.03
CA ALA A 250 -8.05 2.95 -5.81
C ALA A 250 -7.79 4.45 -5.57
N LYS A 251 -6.52 4.87 -5.74
CA LYS A 251 -6.12 6.27 -5.69
C LYS A 251 -6.83 7.13 -6.72
N TRP A 252 -6.96 6.64 -7.96
CA TRP A 252 -7.66 7.37 -9.02
C TRP A 252 -9.14 7.57 -8.69
N PHE A 253 -9.84 6.52 -8.26
CA PHE A 253 -11.25 6.65 -7.86
C PHE A 253 -11.43 7.62 -6.69
N TRP A 254 -10.54 7.55 -5.69
CA TRP A 254 -10.57 8.46 -4.54
C TRP A 254 -10.36 9.92 -4.93
N ASN A 255 -9.29 10.21 -5.69
CA ASN A 255 -8.93 11.57 -6.09
C ASN A 255 -9.90 12.17 -7.11
N LYS A 256 -10.63 11.36 -7.89
CA LYS A 256 -11.75 11.83 -8.74
C LYS A 256 -13.02 12.07 -7.94
N HIS A 257 -13.06 11.66 -6.66
CA HIS A 257 -14.18 11.80 -5.75
C HIS A 257 -15.48 11.17 -6.29
N PHE A 258 -15.40 9.92 -6.77
CA PHE A 258 -16.61 9.18 -7.09
C PHE A 258 -17.37 8.78 -5.82
N SER A 259 -18.70 8.88 -5.88
CA SER A 259 -19.57 8.51 -4.75
C SER A 259 -19.78 7.01 -4.67
N ALA A 260 -19.83 6.34 -5.82
CA ALA A 260 -20.01 4.90 -5.95
C ALA A 260 -19.54 4.42 -7.33
N VAL A 261 -19.34 3.11 -7.48
CA VAL A 261 -18.94 2.45 -8.73
C VAL A 261 -19.89 1.31 -9.07
N VAL A 262 -20.16 1.12 -10.36
CA VAL A 262 -21.11 0.13 -10.90
C VAL A 262 -20.52 -0.49 -12.17
N ALA A 263 -20.72 -1.79 -12.34
CA ALA A 263 -20.41 -2.49 -13.58
C ALA A 263 -21.56 -3.44 -13.96
N ASP A 264 -21.64 -3.83 -15.22
CA ASP A 264 -22.53 -4.90 -15.69
C ASP A 264 -21.90 -6.30 -15.57
N ALA A 265 -20.68 -6.40 -15.04
CA ALA A 265 -19.95 -7.65 -14.79
C ALA A 265 -20.27 -8.28 -13.42
N SER A 266 -20.01 -9.58 -13.27
CA SER A 266 -20.25 -10.34 -12.02
C SER A 266 -19.41 -9.88 -10.83
N ALA A 267 -18.26 -9.25 -11.09
CA ALA A 267 -17.42 -8.56 -10.12
C ALA A 267 -17.00 -7.22 -10.72
N PHE A 268 -16.76 -6.21 -9.89
CA PHE A 268 -16.31 -4.90 -10.37
C PHE A 268 -14.85 -4.95 -10.86
N GLU A 269 -13.99 -5.57 -10.06
CA GLU A 269 -12.57 -5.74 -10.36
C GLU A 269 -12.30 -7.07 -11.06
N VAL A 270 -11.12 -7.17 -11.70
CA VAL A 270 -10.64 -8.42 -12.30
C VAL A 270 -10.60 -9.55 -11.27
N PHE A 271 -11.09 -10.71 -11.68
CA PHE A 271 -11.03 -11.92 -10.88
C PHE A 271 -10.38 -13.07 -11.67
N PRO A 272 -9.48 -13.89 -11.07
CA PRO A 272 -8.90 -13.72 -9.73
C PRO A 272 -8.05 -12.43 -9.64
N PRO A 273 -7.79 -11.92 -8.41
CA PRO A 273 -6.93 -10.75 -8.24
C PRO A 273 -5.56 -10.99 -8.88
N VAL A 274 -4.94 -9.93 -9.37
CA VAL A 274 -3.60 -9.97 -9.96
C VAL A 274 -2.65 -9.25 -9.01
N LYS A 275 -1.53 -9.89 -8.69
CA LYS A 275 -0.47 -9.29 -7.86
C LYS A 275 0.30 -8.24 -8.67
N PRO A 276 1.04 -7.33 -8.00
CA PRO A 276 1.88 -6.35 -8.70
C PRO A 276 2.89 -6.95 -9.70
N ASP A 277 3.30 -8.21 -9.49
CA ASP A 277 4.20 -8.94 -10.40
C ASP A 277 3.49 -9.62 -11.58
N GLY A 278 2.18 -9.40 -11.74
CA GLY A 278 1.34 -9.99 -12.78
C GLY A 278 0.89 -11.42 -12.51
N SER A 279 1.28 -12.03 -11.39
CA SER A 279 0.85 -13.38 -11.03
C SER A 279 -0.56 -13.40 -10.43
N VAL A 280 -1.25 -14.54 -10.56
CA VAL A 280 -2.58 -14.73 -9.99
C VAL A 280 -2.50 -14.75 -8.45
N GLY A 281 -3.30 -13.91 -7.82
CA GLY A 281 -3.53 -13.85 -6.39
C GLY A 281 -4.64 -14.79 -5.91
N SER A 282 -4.71 -14.92 -4.60
CA SER A 282 -5.74 -15.63 -3.85
C SER A 282 -6.80 -14.65 -3.32
N MET A 283 -7.91 -15.16 -2.78
CA MET A 283 -8.92 -14.31 -2.12
C MET A 283 -8.34 -13.46 -0.98
N ALA A 284 -7.27 -13.91 -0.32
CA ALA A 284 -6.58 -13.12 0.70
C ALA A 284 -5.85 -11.91 0.09
N ASP A 285 -5.46 -11.99 -1.18
CA ASP A 285 -4.71 -10.95 -1.91
C ASP A 285 -5.60 -9.80 -2.41
N LEU A 286 -6.94 -9.94 -2.39
CA LEU A 286 -7.90 -8.86 -2.72
C LEU A 286 -7.85 -7.66 -1.77
N ALA A 287 -7.06 -7.73 -0.69
CA ALA A 287 -6.67 -6.59 0.13
C ALA A 287 -5.43 -6.89 1.00
N ALA A 288 -4.52 -7.77 0.56
CA ALA A 288 -3.46 -8.28 1.43
C ALA A 288 -2.43 -7.20 1.75
N VAL A 289 -2.30 -6.90 3.04
CA VAL A 289 -1.03 -6.43 3.61
C VAL A 289 -0.16 -7.65 3.88
N VAL A 290 0.98 -7.76 3.19
CA VAL A 290 1.93 -8.85 3.44
C VAL A 290 2.41 -8.78 4.89
N ARG A 291 2.38 -9.91 5.60
CA ARG A 291 2.83 -9.98 7.00
C ARG A 291 4.35 -9.81 7.12
N GLY A 292 5.12 -10.31 6.16
CA GLY A 292 6.57 -10.32 6.20
C GLY A 292 7.14 -11.25 7.29
N VAL A 293 8.47 -11.26 7.42
CA VAL A 293 9.21 -11.89 8.53
C VAL A 293 9.82 -10.82 9.42
N LYS A 294 10.03 -11.11 10.71
CA LYS A 294 10.60 -10.12 11.67
C LYS A 294 11.95 -9.56 11.24
N GLU A 295 12.82 -10.43 10.70
CA GLU A 295 14.11 -10.07 10.13
C GLU A 295 14.17 -10.55 8.68
N ALA A 296 14.01 -9.63 7.74
CA ALA A 296 14.17 -9.92 6.32
C ALA A 296 15.66 -9.87 5.98
N ARG A 297 16.25 -11.01 5.62
CA ARG A 297 17.66 -11.14 5.28
C ARG A 297 17.79 -11.48 3.81
N PHE A 298 18.68 -10.78 3.11
CA PHE A 298 18.98 -11.00 1.71
C PHE A 298 20.48 -11.18 1.53
N GLU A 299 20.87 -12.42 1.23
CA GLU A 299 22.24 -12.83 0.94
C GLU A 299 22.48 -12.91 -0.58
N GLY A 300 22.25 -11.79 -1.27
CA GLY A 300 22.45 -11.63 -2.72
C GLY A 300 21.18 -11.28 -3.51
N ASN A 301 21.37 -10.69 -4.70
CA ASN A 301 20.25 -10.17 -5.51
C ASN A 301 19.29 -11.25 -6.05
N LEU A 302 19.75 -12.49 -6.21
CA LEU A 302 18.89 -13.62 -6.60
C LEU A 302 17.87 -13.99 -5.52
N GLU A 303 18.25 -13.89 -4.25
CA GLU A 303 17.32 -14.12 -3.13
C GLU A 303 16.30 -13.01 -3.05
N TRP A 304 16.73 -11.76 -3.19
CA TRP A 304 15.81 -10.63 -3.28
C TRP A 304 14.76 -10.83 -4.38
N GLY A 305 15.19 -11.12 -5.61
CA GLY A 305 14.27 -11.31 -6.73
C GLY A 305 13.21 -12.41 -6.49
N ARG A 306 13.54 -13.43 -5.70
CA ARG A 306 12.62 -14.54 -5.38
C ARG A 306 11.73 -14.31 -4.17
N ASP A 307 12.24 -13.62 -3.14
CA ASP A 307 11.66 -13.71 -1.79
C ASP A 307 11.32 -12.35 -1.15
N HIS A 308 11.71 -11.21 -1.74
CA HIS A 308 11.46 -9.88 -1.13
C HIS A 308 9.98 -9.64 -0.82
N ALA A 309 9.08 -9.95 -1.77
CA ALA A 309 7.64 -9.77 -1.61
C ALA A 309 7.01 -10.65 -0.53
N LYS A 310 7.70 -11.69 -0.04
CA LYS A 310 7.24 -12.53 1.08
C LYS A 310 7.86 -12.12 2.41
N PHE A 311 9.09 -11.60 2.37
CA PHE A 311 9.87 -11.28 3.56
C PHE A 311 9.57 -9.89 4.11
N LEU A 312 9.19 -8.96 3.23
CA LEU A 312 8.87 -7.59 3.58
C LEU A 312 7.38 -7.44 3.89
N GLY A 313 7.04 -6.79 5.01
CA GLY A 313 5.66 -6.59 5.41
C GLY A 313 5.49 -6.02 6.82
N THR A 314 4.26 -6.07 7.33
CA THR A 314 3.86 -5.42 8.61
C THR A 314 4.59 -5.91 9.86
N THR A 315 5.15 -7.11 9.86
CA THR A 315 5.91 -7.67 11.00
C THR A 315 7.42 -7.50 10.87
N THR A 316 7.90 -7.05 9.71
CA THR A 316 9.31 -6.79 9.48
C THR A 316 9.78 -5.62 10.34
N ARG A 317 10.88 -5.83 11.06
CA ARG A 317 11.51 -4.83 11.94
C ARG A 317 12.97 -4.60 11.56
N THR A 318 13.59 -5.56 10.89
CA THR A 318 14.96 -5.50 10.40
C THR A 318 14.97 -5.88 8.93
N VAL A 319 15.64 -5.09 8.11
CA VAL A 319 16.05 -5.46 6.76
C VAL A 319 17.56 -5.49 6.74
N PHE A 320 18.09 -6.64 6.32
CA PHE A 320 19.51 -6.94 6.35
C PHE A 320 19.98 -7.43 4.98
N PHE A 321 21.07 -6.84 4.50
CA PHE A 321 21.69 -7.16 3.22
C PHE A 321 23.14 -7.58 3.43
N LYS A 322 23.53 -8.66 2.75
CA LYS A 322 24.90 -9.16 2.72
C LYS A 322 25.19 -9.78 1.36
N TRP A 323 26.43 -9.68 0.87
CA TRP A 323 26.78 -10.17 -0.48
C TRP A 323 25.83 -9.64 -1.57
N PHE A 324 25.33 -8.42 -1.38
CA PHE A 324 24.21 -7.84 -2.11
C PHE A 324 24.66 -6.58 -2.83
N MET A 325 24.28 -6.41 -4.10
CA MET A 325 24.48 -5.16 -4.82
C MET A 325 23.27 -4.26 -4.60
N LEU A 326 23.41 -3.27 -3.70
CA LEU A 326 22.33 -2.36 -3.33
C LEU A 326 22.22 -1.21 -4.34
N GLN A 327 20.99 -0.92 -4.75
CA GLN A 327 20.64 0.01 -5.83
C GLN A 327 19.41 0.84 -5.42
N PRO A 328 19.16 2.01 -6.02
CA PRO A 328 18.03 2.89 -5.68
C PRO A 328 16.66 2.19 -5.74
N GLU A 329 16.42 1.34 -6.73
CA GLU A 329 15.16 0.59 -6.89
C GLU A 329 14.85 -0.35 -5.71
N HIS A 330 15.88 -0.82 -5.00
CA HIS A 330 15.69 -1.61 -3.77
C HIS A 330 15.21 -0.72 -2.62
N ILE A 331 15.65 0.54 -2.57
CA ILE A 331 15.16 1.53 -1.61
C ILE A 331 13.70 1.88 -1.94
N ASP A 332 13.39 2.12 -3.21
CA ASP A 332 12.03 2.39 -3.69
C ASP A 332 11.09 1.25 -3.27
N THR A 333 11.49 0.01 -3.52
CA THR A 333 10.71 -1.17 -3.10
C THR A 333 10.45 -1.20 -1.59
N LEU A 334 11.42 -0.83 -0.75
CA LEU A 334 11.21 -0.78 0.72
C LEU A 334 10.23 0.32 1.12
N ILE A 335 10.31 1.48 0.48
CA ILE A 335 9.42 2.62 0.74
C ILE A 335 7.99 2.28 0.29
N ASP A 336 7.87 1.69 -0.90
CA ASP A 336 6.60 1.34 -1.53
C ASP A 336 5.94 0.12 -0.88
N THR A 337 6.69 -0.68 -0.10
CA THR A 337 6.12 -1.81 0.63
C THR A 337 5.15 -1.30 1.71
N PRO A 338 3.85 -1.62 1.62
CA PRO A 338 2.85 -1.08 2.53
C PRO A 338 3.16 -1.39 3.99
N SER A 339 3.10 -0.37 4.85
CA SER A 339 3.32 -0.46 6.29
C SER A 339 4.71 -0.95 6.75
N LEU A 340 5.66 -1.20 5.84
CA LEU A 340 7.01 -1.64 6.20
C LEU A 340 7.73 -0.51 6.96
N CYS A 341 7.83 0.66 6.34
CA CYS A 341 8.65 1.75 6.85
C CYS A 341 8.13 2.33 8.19
N ALA A 342 6.82 2.32 8.40
CA ALA A 342 6.20 2.70 9.68
C ALA A 342 6.68 1.80 10.85
N ASN A 343 7.09 0.58 10.56
CA ASN A 343 7.47 -0.42 11.54
C ASN A 343 8.98 -0.73 11.57
N LEU A 344 9.72 -0.34 10.53
CA LEU A 344 11.12 -0.70 10.38
C LEU A 344 11.97 -0.01 11.44
N LYS A 345 12.77 -0.82 12.16
CA LYS A 345 13.68 -0.34 13.21
C LYS A 345 15.13 -0.38 12.77
N ARG A 346 15.50 -1.31 11.88
CA ARG A 346 16.90 -1.55 11.52
C ARG A 346 17.03 -1.71 10.01
N PHE A 347 17.87 -0.87 9.41
CA PHE A 347 18.35 -1.02 8.04
C PHE A 347 19.85 -1.34 8.12
N GLU A 348 20.25 -2.51 7.65
CA GLU A 348 21.62 -3.00 7.79
C GLU A 348 22.17 -3.50 6.46
N TYR A 349 23.13 -2.79 5.88
CA TYR A 349 23.87 -3.22 4.71
C TYR A 349 25.32 -3.55 5.11
N MET A 350 25.66 -4.85 5.08
CA MET A 350 27.00 -5.34 5.34
C MET A 350 27.81 -5.42 4.05
N TRP A 351 28.72 -4.46 3.89
CA TRP A 351 29.71 -4.46 2.82
C TRP A 351 30.91 -5.35 3.19
N ILE A 352 31.18 -6.37 2.37
CA ILE A 352 32.24 -7.37 2.61
C ILE A 352 33.10 -7.58 1.34
N ASP A 353 32.59 -7.21 0.16
CA ASP A 353 33.20 -7.50 -1.14
C ASP A 353 33.17 -6.26 -2.05
N ASP A 354 34.24 -6.01 -2.80
CA ASP A 354 34.34 -4.92 -3.76
C ASP A 354 33.31 -5.04 -4.90
N ASP A 355 32.91 -6.27 -5.26
CA ASP A 355 31.94 -6.54 -6.33
C ASP A 355 30.48 -6.50 -5.87
N LYS A 356 30.23 -6.36 -4.56
CA LYS A 356 28.90 -6.29 -3.95
C LYS A 356 28.82 -5.06 -3.06
N HIS A 357 28.56 -3.93 -3.70
CA HIS A 357 28.64 -2.60 -3.14
C HIS A 357 27.33 -1.81 -3.25
N ALA A 358 27.28 -0.63 -2.65
CA ALA A 358 26.18 0.32 -2.70
C ALA A 358 26.53 1.62 -3.46
N ARG A 359 27.47 1.59 -4.42
CA ARG A 359 27.98 2.78 -5.15
C ARG A 359 26.95 3.55 -5.97
N ALA A 360 25.78 2.97 -6.24
CA ALA A 360 24.69 3.65 -6.92
C ALA A 360 23.82 4.48 -5.97
N ILE A 361 23.85 4.16 -4.66
CA ILE A 361 23.10 4.88 -3.63
C ILE A 361 23.65 6.30 -3.49
N THR A 362 22.74 7.25 -3.32
CA THR A 362 23.01 8.68 -3.17
C THR A 362 22.46 9.22 -1.85
N ASN A 363 22.86 10.45 -1.48
CA ASN A 363 22.23 11.19 -0.38
C ASN A 363 20.71 11.26 -0.49
N ALA A 364 20.17 11.44 -1.71
CA ALA A 364 18.73 11.55 -1.94
C ALA A 364 17.99 10.24 -1.62
N ASP A 365 18.59 9.08 -1.94
CA ASP A 365 17.99 7.78 -1.62
C ASP A 365 17.93 7.56 -0.11
N ILE A 366 18.99 7.95 0.62
CA ILE A 366 19.04 7.87 2.07
C ILE A 366 18.03 8.82 2.70
N GLU A 367 17.88 10.04 2.17
CA GLU A 367 16.89 11.00 2.65
C GLU A 367 15.45 10.49 2.45
N ARG A 368 15.13 9.96 1.26
CA ARG A 368 13.82 9.36 0.97
C ARG A 368 13.52 8.20 1.92
N LEU A 369 14.49 7.31 2.14
CA LEU A 369 14.33 6.21 3.10
C LEU A 369 14.13 6.73 4.53
N ALA A 370 14.92 7.70 4.97
CA ALA A 370 14.82 8.27 6.31
C ALA A 370 13.47 8.97 6.56
N GLN A 371 12.96 9.69 5.57
CA GLN A 371 11.64 10.33 5.59
C GLN A 371 10.52 9.28 5.71
N ALA A 372 10.60 8.21 4.92
CA ALA A 372 9.60 7.16 4.94
C ALA A 372 9.65 6.32 6.24
N CYS A 373 10.84 6.09 6.81
CA CYS A 373 11.07 5.20 7.95
C CYS A 373 11.48 5.95 9.25
N PRO A 374 10.59 6.73 9.89
CA PRO A 374 10.94 7.58 11.05
C PRO A 374 11.29 6.79 12.34
N ASN A 375 10.95 5.50 12.39
CA ASN A 375 11.14 4.63 13.55
C ASN A 375 12.48 3.88 13.57
N LEU A 376 13.39 4.16 12.62
CA LEU A 376 14.72 3.60 12.61
C LEU A 376 15.47 3.92 13.91
N ASP A 377 16.01 2.87 14.55
CA ASP A 377 16.93 2.96 15.67
C ASP A 377 18.36 2.53 15.29
N THR A 378 18.53 1.81 14.18
CA THR A 378 19.80 1.35 13.66
C THR A 378 19.87 1.59 12.16
N PHE A 379 20.92 2.25 11.68
CA PHE A 379 21.19 2.42 10.26
C PHE A 379 22.66 2.07 9.97
N LEU A 380 22.91 1.05 9.15
CA LEU A 380 24.25 0.65 8.72
C LEU A 380 24.31 0.65 7.19
N LEU A 381 25.26 1.40 6.63
CA LEU A 381 25.52 1.45 5.20
C LEU A 381 27.02 1.65 4.94
N GLY A 382 27.58 0.88 4.02
CA GLY A 382 28.97 0.96 3.59
C GLY A 382 29.13 0.54 2.13
N GLY A 383 30.34 0.59 1.60
CA GLY A 383 30.59 0.30 0.17
C GLY A 383 29.93 1.29 -0.78
N VAL A 384 29.71 2.52 -0.32
CA VAL A 384 29.13 3.62 -1.11
C VAL A 384 30.21 4.36 -1.90
N ASP A 385 29.78 5.21 -2.84
CA ASP A 385 30.67 6.14 -3.52
C ASP A 385 30.77 7.44 -2.71
N ASP A 386 31.97 7.77 -2.22
CA ASP A 386 32.25 8.98 -1.42
C ASP A 386 31.91 10.28 -2.17
N ALA A 387 31.73 10.25 -3.49
CA ALA A 387 31.28 11.41 -4.27
C ALA A 387 29.75 11.60 -4.29
N LYS A 388 28.98 10.58 -3.86
CA LYS A 388 27.50 10.57 -3.93
C LYS A 388 26.83 10.51 -2.56
N VAL A 389 27.55 10.01 -1.56
CA VAL A 389 27.10 9.90 -0.18
C VAL A 389 28.12 10.59 0.70
N ASP A 390 27.68 11.59 1.47
CA ASP A 390 28.56 12.40 2.32
C ASP A 390 27.86 12.79 3.63
N GLY A 391 28.24 13.93 4.23
CA GLY A 391 27.64 14.43 5.45
C GLY A 391 26.14 14.71 5.35
N GLU A 392 25.60 15.04 4.17
CA GLU A 392 24.18 15.34 4.00
C GLU A 392 23.30 14.12 4.29
N ALA A 393 23.75 12.90 3.95
CA ALA A 393 23.04 11.68 4.33
C ALA A 393 22.90 11.52 5.85
N LEU A 394 23.94 11.85 6.62
CA LEU A 394 23.84 11.83 8.09
C LEU A 394 22.88 12.88 8.62
N ILE A 395 22.89 14.07 8.01
CA ILE A 395 21.99 15.16 8.39
C ILE A 395 20.54 14.76 8.14
N ALA A 396 20.24 14.14 7.00
CA ALA A 396 18.92 13.63 6.67
C ALA A 396 18.46 12.58 7.70
N LEU A 397 19.30 11.61 8.03
CA LEU A 397 19.03 10.61 9.07
C LEU A 397 18.74 11.26 10.43
N PHE A 398 19.53 12.27 10.82
CA PHE A 398 19.29 12.96 12.09
C PHE A 398 17.97 13.73 12.09
N ARG A 399 17.63 14.37 10.97
CA ARG A 399 16.42 15.18 10.84
C ARG A 399 15.15 14.33 10.90
N HIS A 400 15.15 13.15 10.27
CA HIS A 400 13.93 12.38 10.04
C HIS A 400 13.76 11.16 10.97
N CYS A 401 14.82 10.66 11.60
CA CYS A 401 14.76 9.45 12.43
C CYS A 401 15.12 9.72 13.91
N PRO A 402 14.20 10.26 14.72
CA PRO A 402 14.48 10.66 16.11
C PRO A 402 14.80 9.49 17.07
N ASN A 403 14.53 8.25 16.65
CA ASN A 403 14.78 7.06 17.46
C ASN A 403 16.17 6.45 17.26
N LEU A 404 17.01 7.01 16.39
CA LEU A 404 18.35 6.51 16.10
C LEU A 404 19.20 6.37 17.36
N LYS A 405 19.79 5.19 17.52
CA LYS A 405 20.74 4.81 18.57
C LYS A 405 22.12 4.51 17.98
N THR A 406 22.14 3.88 16.80
CA THR A 406 23.36 3.42 16.13
C THR A 406 23.32 3.83 14.67
N VAL A 407 24.33 4.56 14.22
CA VAL A 407 24.54 4.89 12.81
C VAL A 407 25.94 4.45 12.41
N ARG A 408 26.07 3.68 11.35
CA ARG A 408 27.34 3.39 10.68
C ARG A 408 27.19 3.78 9.23
N LEU A 409 27.83 4.87 8.82
CA LEU A 409 27.87 5.31 7.44
C LEU A 409 29.33 5.36 7.01
N LEU A 410 29.79 4.32 6.32
CA LEU A 410 31.18 4.20 5.90
C LEU A 410 31.44 5.04 4.65
N THR A 411 31.48 6.35 4.86
CA THR A 411 31.90 7.35 3.87
C THR A 411 32.65 8.49 4.54
N ARG A 412 33.26 9.38 3.74
CA ARG A 412 33.90 10.60 4.21
C ARG A 412 32.83 11.61 4.61
N VAL A 413 33.02 12.17 5.80
CA VAL A 413 32.10 13.15 6.40
C VAL A 413 32.91 14.35 6.88
N ASP A 414 32.41 15.54 6.56
CA ASP A 414 32.95 16.83 7.00
C ASP A 414 32.52 17.18 8.44
N THR A 415 32.57 18.46 8.83
CA THR A 415 32.19 18.90 10.18
C THR A 415 30.71 19.19 10.36
N GLN A 416 29.96 19.40 9.27
CA GLN A 416 28.60 19.95 9.30
C GLN A 416 27.60 19.08 10.09
N PRO A 417 27.58 17.73 9.97
CA PRO A 417 26.69 16.89 10.77
C PRO A 417 26.94 17.01 12.27
N PHE A 418 28.18 17.26 12.70
CA PHE A 418 28.57 17.38 14.11
C PHE A 418 28.18 18.74 14.70
N GLU A 419 28.25 19.80 13.90
CA GLU A 419 27.71 21.11 14.26
C GLU A 419 26.19 21.05 14.45
N ILE A 420 25.48 20.31 13.58
CA ILE A 420 24.05 20.05 13.73
C ILE A 420 23.75 19.23 14.98
N LEU A 421 24.53 18.19 15.29
CA LEU A 421 24.36 17.44 16.54
C LEU A 421 24.51 18.32 17.77
N SER A 422 25.42 19.29 17.73
CA SER A 422 25.69 20.23 18.82
C SER A 422 24.57 21.25 18.99
N THR A 423 24.08 21.82 17.89
CA THR A 423 23.07 22.88 17.89
C THR A 423 21.64 22.37 17.99
N ARG A 424 21.38 21.14 17.53
CA ARG A 424 20.06 20.50 17.49
C ARG A 424 20.07 19.11 18.14
N PRO A 425 20.42 18.98 19.42
CA PRO A 425 20.50 17.68 20.08
C PRO A 425 19.15 16.96 20.15
N ALA A 426 18.03 17.69 20.12
CA ALA A 426 16.70 17.09 20.11
C ALA A 426 16.36 16.28 18.84
N TRP A 427 17.15 16.41 17.76
CA TRP A 427 16.93 15.66 16.52
C TRP A 427 17.17 14.16 16.67
N VAL A 428 18.20 13.77 17.43
CA VAL A 428 18.53 12.35 17.70
C VAL A 428 18.88 12.14 19.17
N PRO A 429 17.91 12.29 20.09
CA PRO A 429 18.15 12.30 21.53
C PRO A 429 18.69 10.97 22.07
N LYS A 430 18.52 9.88 21.32
CA LYS A 430 18.91 8.52 21.71
C LYS A 430 20.21 8.03 21.06
N LEU A 431 20.89 8.87 20.26
CA LEU A 431 22.09 8.48 19.52
C LEU A 431 23.25 8.18 20.47
N LYS A 432 23.76 6.95 20.41
CA LYS A 432 24.86 6.44 21.25
C LYS A 432 26.09 6.10 20.45
N THR A 433 25.93 5.58 19.24
CA THR A 433 27.06 5.12 18.44
C THR A 433 26.99 5.72 17.05
N LEU A 434 28.07 6.37 16.62
CA LEU A 434 28.27 6.84 15.26
C LEU A 434 29.59 6.25 14.73
N SER A 435 29.57 5.63 13.56
CA SER A 435 30.75 5.10 12.89
C SER A 435 30.85 5.69 11.49
N ILE A 436 31.97 6.32 11.17
CA ILE A 436 32.24 6.97 9.88
C ILE A 436 33.64 6.64 9.36
N THR A 437 33.91 6.86 8.08
CA THR A 437 35.24 6.60 7.52
C THR A 437 36.24 7.67 7.96
N SER A 438 37.45 7.21 8.31
CA SER A 438 38.58 8.08 8.57
C SER A 438 39.05 8.72 7.27
N THR A 439 39.18 10.05 7.24
CA THR A 439 39.60 10.82 6.05
C THR A 439 41.08 10.68 5.73
N GLY A 440 41.89 10.05 6.61
CA GLY A 440 43.28 9.66 6.33
C GLY A 440 44.21 10.79 5.85
N GLY A 441 43.86 12.06 6.12
CA GLY A 441 44.53 13.22 5.55
C GLY A 441 46.01 13.33 5.94
N ARG A 442 46.88 13.52 4.95
CA ARG A 442 48.32 13.82 5.09
C ARG A 442 48.62 15.18 5.74
N ASN A 443 47.60 16.00 6.02
CA ASN A 443 47.74 17.34 6.58
C ASN A 443 47.17 17.42 8.02
N CYS A 444 48.05 17.60 8.99
CA CYS A 444 47.77 17.41 10.42
C CYS A 444 46.82 18.48 11.02
N THR A 445 46.59 19.61 10.34
CA THR A 445 45.87 20.77 10.91
C THR A 445 44.36 20.71 10.70
N GLU A 446 43.88 20.37 9.50
CA GLU A 446 42.45 20.25 9.17
C GLU A 446 41.81 19.08 9.91
N GLU A 447 42.50 17.93 9.98
CA GLU A 447 42.00 16.77 10.71
C GLU A 447 41.94 17.03 12.22
N LYS A 448 42.88 17.80 12.77
CA LYS A 448 42.81 18.26 14.17
C LYS A 448 41.59 19.17 14.42
N ALA A 449 41.28 20.07 13.49
CA ALA A 449 40.10 20.93 13.59
C ALA A 449 38.81 20.11 13.52
N ARG A 450 38.71 19.17 12.57
CA ARG A 450 37.58 18.24 12.45
C ARG A 450 37.37 17.41 13.72
N LEU A 451 38.43 16.79 14.25
CA LEU A 451 38.37 16.01 15.49
C LEU A 451 37.98 16.86 16.70
N LYS A 452 38.35 18.15 16.71
CA LYS A 452 37.92 19.09 17.76
C LYS A 452 36.41 19.30 17.70
N THR A 453 35.83 19.58 16.52
CA THR A 453 34.38 19.72 16.34
C THR A 453 33.63 18.46 16.76
N VAL A 454 34.13 17.28 16.38
CA VAL A 454 33.52 16.00 16.78
C VAL A 454 33.54 15.83 18.30
N ARG A 455 34.65 16.18 18.97
CA ARG A 455 34.76 16.12 20.45
C ARG A 455 33.80 17.08 21.13
N GLU A 456 33.59 18.26 20.58
CA GLU A 456 32.65 19.25 21.13
C GLU A 456 31.21 18.74 21.01
N ALA A 457 30.84 18.16 19.86
CA ALA A 457 29.53 17.56 19.64
C ALA A 457 29.24 16.37 20.55
N THR A 458 30.23 15.52 20.84
CA THR A 458 30.07 14.37 21.74
C THR A 458 30.07 14.75 23.21
N ARG A 459 30.81 15.80 23.62
CA ARG A 459 30.80 16.30 25.01
C ARG A 459 29.42 16.75 25.48
N ALA A 460 28.60 17.25 24.56
CA ALA A 460 27.23 17.66 24.85
C ALA A 460 26.26 16.47 25.06
N ARG A 461 26.70 15.22 24.85
CA ARG A 461 25.88 14.00 24.92
C ARG A 461 26.48 12.95 25.83
N ASP A 462 25.80 12.63 26.93
CA ASP A 462 26.25 11.59 27.86
C ASP A 462 26.32 10.22 27.15
N LYS A 463 27.49 9.57 27.19
CA LYS A 463 27.73 8.20 26.69
C LYS A 463 27.62 7.99 25.16
N MET A 464 27.84 9.03 24.34
CA MET A 464 27.99 8.87 22.89
C MET A 464 29.44 8.50 22.51
N THR A 465 29.61 7.54 21.60
CA THR A 465 30.90 7.11 21.04
C THR A 465 30.92 7.33 19.53
N VAL A 466 32.00 7.95 19.04
CA VAL A 466 32.27 8.12 17.61
C VAL A 466 33.48 7.28 17.21
N TRP A 467 33.29 6.39 16.23
CA TRP A 467 34.31 5.51 15.68
C TRP A 467 34.74 6.01 14.31
N PHE A 468 36.05 6.17 14.13
CA PHE A 468 36.64 6.40 12.81
C PHE A 468 37.19 5.08 12.29
N ILE A 469 36.58 4.57 11.23
CA ILE A 469 36.95 3.29 10.60
C ILE A 469 37.89 3.58 9.44
N LYS A 470 39.05 2.92 9.43
CA LYS A 470 40.01 3.03 8.32
C LYS A 470 39.76 1.90 7.33
N THR A 471 39.24 2.22 6.16
CA THR A 471 39.14 1.27 5.04
C THR A 471 40.53 1.06 4.44
N MET A 472 41.09 -0.15 4.58
CA MET A 472 42.33 -0.54 3.90
C MET A 472 41.97 -1.16 2.56
N VAL A 473 42.21 -0.43 1.46
CA VAL A 473 42.25 -1.00 0.12
C VAL A 473 43.71 -1.25 -0.20
N THR A 474 44.22 -2.46 -0.01
CA THR A 474 45.55 -2.84 -0.50
C THR A 474 45.42 -3.38 -1.92
N LYS A 475 45.64 -2.51 -2.90
CA LYS A 475 46.12 -2.90 -4.24
C LYS A 475 47.64 -2.75 -4.19
N ASP A 476 48.36 -3.87 -4.13
CA ASP A 476 49.65 -4.12 -4.81
C ASP A 476 50.32 -5.36 -4.21
N GLU A 477 50.92 -6.15 -5.11
CA GLU A 477 51.53 -7.46 -4.94
C GLU A 477 52.63 -7.50 -3.87
N LEU A 478 52.80 -8.66 -3.18
CA LEU A 478 54.10 -9.30 -2.93
C LEU A 478 53.93 -10.65 -2.20
N GLU A 479 54.37 -11.70 -2.90
CA GLU A 479 54.92 -12.99 -2.45
C GLU A 479 54.22 -13.84 -1.36
N ILE A 480 53.87 -15.05 -1.79
CA ILE A 480 53.64 -16.23 -0.96
C ILE A 480 54.97 -16.66 -0.31
N LYS A 481 55.00 -16.81 1.01
CA LYS A 481 55.74 -17.93 1.65
C LYS A 481 54.90 -18.58 2.77
N PRO A 482 54.87 -19.92 2.81
CA PRO A 482 54.07 -20.73 3.74
C PRO A 482 54.83 -20.98 5.04
N ASP A 483 54.07 -21.17 6.12
CA ASP A 483 54.39 -21.87 7.39
C ASP A 483 53.62 -21.16 8.53
N ALA A 484 52.87 -21.77 9.45
CA ALA A 484 52.47 -23.14 9.70
C ALA A 484 51.35 -23.09 10.78
N MET A 485 50.58 -24.17 10.86
CA MET A 485 49.79 -24.65 12.01
C MET A 485 48.42 -24.01 12.31
N PHE A 486 47.41 -24.71 11.81
CA PHE A 486 46.14 -24.94 12.48
C PHE A 486 46.34 -25.61 13.84
N GLU A 487 45.59 -25.18 14.86
CA GLU A 487 45.05 -26.12 15.86
C GLU A 487 43.73 -25.57 16.45
N ARG A 488 42.66 -26.37 16.30
CA ARG A 488 41.37 -26.18 16.98
C ARG A 488 41.51 -26.64 18.43
N GLY A 489 41.02 -25.85 19.39
CA GLY A 489 40.91 -26.28 20.78
C GLY A 489 39.99 -25.39 21.60
N MET A 490 39.01 -26.00 22.24
CA MET A 490 37.88 -25.40 22.95
C MET A 490 38.24 -24.46 24.11
N ASN A 491 37.25 -23.61 24.45
CA ASN A 491 37.03 -22.92 25.73
C ASN A 491 38.09 -21.90 26.19
N LYS A 492 37.71 -20.61 26.16
CA LYS A 492 37.89 -19.65 27.27
C LYS A 492 37.19 -18.31 27.02
N GLN A 493 36.26 -18.00 27.93
CA GLN A 493 35.96 -16.68 28.52
C GLN A 493 36.25 -15.43 27.66
N TRP A 494 35.18 -14.80 27.17
CA TRP A 494 35.17 -13.37 26.89
C TRP A 494 35.33 -12.61 28.22
N SER A 495 36.53 -12.11 28.49
CA SER A 495 36.76 -11.21 29.62
C SER A 495 36.27 -9.81 29.28
N TRP A 496 35.31 -9.33 30.07
CA TRP A 496 34.91 -7.94 30.13
C TRP A 496 36.02 -7.14 30.83
N GLY A 497 36.69 -6.26 30.09
CA GLY A 497 37.55 -5.21 30.64
C GLY A 497 36.69 -4.06 31.16
N LYS A 498 36.82 -3.79 32.47
CA LYS A 498 36.05 -2.83 33.29
C LYS A 498 36.09 -1.38 32.79
N ALA A 499 35.02 -0.69 33.17
CA ALA A 499 34.61 0.67 32.84
C ALA A 499 35.56 1.83 33.24
N ALA A 500 35.31 2.94 32.52
CA ALA A 500 35.34 4.35 32.93
C ALA A 500 36.54 5.22 32.49
N LYS A 501 36.31 6.03 31.45
CA LYS A 501 36.16 7.50 31.54
C LYS A 501 35.35 8.02 30.35
N ALA A 502 34.59 9.10 30.56
CA ALA A 502 33.75 9.73 29.54
C ALA A 502 34.61 10.47 28.50
N ASN A 503 34.19 10.42 27.23
CA ASN A 503 34.70 11.17 26.06
C ASN A 503 35.97 10.66 25.33
N ASP A 504 36.02 9.40 24.89
CA ASP A 504 37.11 8.91 24.03
C ASP A 504 36.68 8.75 22.55
N LEU A 505 37.52 9.28 21.64
CA LEU A 505 37.48 9.01 20.20
C LEU A 505 38.33 7.77 19.92
N HIS A 506 37.80 6.81 19.17
CA HIS A 506 38.51 5.57 18.85
C HIS A 506 38.72 5.42 17.35
N VAL A 507 39.95 5.11 16.96
CA VAL A 507 40.30 4.65 15.61
C VAL A 507 40.30 3.13 15.64
N ALA A 508 39.41 2.50 14.89
CA ALA A 508 39.32 1.03 14.79
C ALA A 508 39.83 0.57 13.42
N HIS A 509 40.58 -0.54 13.43
CA HIS A 509 40.96 -1.29 12.23
C HIS A 509 39.90 -2.38 11.98
N ASP A 510 39.40 -2.45 10.75
CA ASP A 510 38.45 -3.49 10.35
C ASP A 510 39.24 -4.68 9.79
N ASP A 511 39.70 -5.56 10.69
CA ASP A 511 40.24 -6.86 10.28
C ASP A 511 39.08 -7.83 10.10
N TYR A 512 38.46 -7.80 8.92
CA TYR A 512 37.55 -8.86 8.50
C TYR A 512 38.36 -10.12 8.23
N GLY A 513 38.42 -11.00 9.23
CA GLY A 513 39.09 -12.29 9.16
C GLY A 513 38.63 -13.13 7.98
N ARG A 514 39.63 -13.62 7.23
CA ARG A 514 39.50 -14.70 6.24
C ARG A 514 38.85 -15.92 6.88
N TRP A 515 37.87 -16.50 6.19
CA TRP A 515 37.46 -17.89 6.37
C TRP A 515 37.91 -18.68 5.15
#